data_AF-A0A4D4KMJ0-F1
#
_entry.id   AF-A0A4D4KMJ0-F1
#
_cell.length_a   1.000
_cell.length_b   1.000
_cell.length_c   1.000
_cell.angle_alpha   90.00
_cell.angle_beta   90.00
_cell.angle_gamma   90.00
#
_symmetry.space_group_name_H-M   'P 1'
#
loop_
_entity.id
_entity.type
_entity.pdbx_description
1 polymer ?
#
loop_
_entity_poly.entity_id
_entity_poly.type
_entity_poly.pdbx_seq_one_letter_code
_entity_poly.pdbx_strand_id
1 'polypeptide(L)'
;MLGPGEPRGRGALHHRRTGRPGAANAEIKSFDPAANPYLVAGAIIAAGLGGMDSGLSLPPPVAGDPAVEGRERRLPTSLLTALEHFEDSTVLREALGDPLFESIAAVRRAEAALFEKSSPQEIAVATRRRY
;
A
#
# COMPACT_ATOMS: atom_id res chain seq x y z
N MET A 1 -12.88 -47.50 21.91
CA MET A 1 -14.34 -47.28 22.05
C MET A 1 -14.59 -45.81 21.75
N LEU A 2 -15.15 -45.51 20.58
CA LEU A 2 -15.47 -44.13 20.15
C LEU A 2 -16.86 -43.74 20.66
N GLY A 3 -17.02 -42.49 21.10
CA GLY A 3 -18.28 -41.79 21.36
C GLY A 3 -18.04 -40.28 21.31
N PRO A 4 -19.06 -39.46 20.98
CA PRO A 4 -19.24 -38.93 19.63
C PRO A 4 -18.82 -37.46 19.49
N GLY A 5 -18.41 -37.11 18.27
CA GLY A 5 -17.96 -35.77 17.87
C GLY A 5 -19.08 -34.74 17.89
N GLU A 6 -18.80 -33.61 18.51
CA GLU A 6 -19.64 -32.43 18.52
C GLU A 6 -19.60 -31.73 17.14
N PRO A 7 -20.74 -31.25 16.62
CA PRO A 7 -20.84 -30.68 15.29
C PRO A 7 -20.08 -29.35 15.21
N ARG A 8 -19.10 -29.28 14.30
CA ARG A 8 -18.43 -28.02 13.93
C ARG A 8 -19.44 -27.10 13.25
N GLY A 9 -20.01 -26.19 14.03
CA GLY A 9 -20.80 -25.07 13.52
C GLY A 9 -19.99 -24.25 12.52
N ARG A 10 -20.47 -24.17 11.28
CA ARG A 10 -20.02 -23.23 10.26
C ARG A 10 -20.62 -21.86 10.60
N GLY A 11 -19.95 -21.05 11.41
CA GLY A 11 -20.53 -19.77 11.80
C GLY A 11 -19.66 -18.97 12.75
N ALA A 12 -18.51 -18.49 12.26
CA ALA A 12 -17.77 -17.30 12.73
C ALA A 12 -16.34 -17.40 12.17
N LEU A 13 -16.07 -16.75 11.03
CA LEU A 13 -14.71 -16.65 10.49
C LEU A 13 -14.03 -15.40 11.04
N HIS A 14 -13.80 -15.35 12.35
CA HIS A 14 -12.63 -14.64 12.88
C HIS A 14 -11.43 -15.58 12.71
N HIS A 15 -10.86 -15.66 11.51
CA HIS A 15 -9.59 -16.36 11.33
C HIS A 15 -8.46 -15.47 11.83
N ARG A 16 -8.30 -15.39 13.16
CA ARG A 16 -7.03 -14.95 13.75
C ARG A 16 -6.02 -16.02 13.36
N ARG A 17 -5.19 -15.74 12.35
CA ARG A 17 -4.05 -16.59 12.04
C ARG A 17 -3.21 -16.65 13.31
N THR A 18 -3.26 -17.76 14.05
CA THR A 18 -2.41 -18.00 15.21
C THR A 18 -1.00 -18.25 14.69
N GLY A 19 -0.33 -17.18 14.24
CA GLY A 19 1.07 -17.23 13.89
C GLY A 19 1.88 -17.68 15.10
N ARG A 20 2.94 -18.47 14.87
CA ARG A 20 3.91 -18.79 15.93
C ARG A 20 4.37 -17.47 16.58
N PRO A 21 4.64 -17.45 17.90
CA PRO A 21 5.28 -16.30 18.53
C PRO A 21 6.51 -15.88 17.71
N GLY A 22 6.60 -14.59 17.35
CA GLY A 22 7.66 -14.06 16.48
C GLY A 22 7.44 -14.20 14.97
N ALA A 23 6.31 -14.74 14.51
CA ALA A 23 5.99 -14.88 13.07
C ALA A 23 4.89 -13.92 12.58
N ALA A 24 4.55 -12.89 13.36
CA ALA A 24 3.61 -11.86 12.95
C ALA A 24 4.21 -11.02 11.82
N ASN A 25 3.45 -10.83 10.74
CA ASN A 25 3.83 -9.98 9.63
C ASN A 25 2.61 -9.22 9.09
N ALA A 26 2.88 -8.11 8.42
CA ALA A 26 1.92 -7.38 7.60
C ALA A 26 2.40 -7.44 6.16
N GLU A 27 1.48 -7.74 5.24
CA GLU A 27 1.75 -7.81 3.81
C GLU A 27 1.07 -6.63 3.12
N ILE A 28 1.83 -5.84 2.36
CA ILE A 28 1.32 -4.70 1.60
C ILE A 28 1.38 -5.07 0.12
N LYS A 29 0.22 -5.17 -0.52
CA LYS A 29 0.07 -5.70 -1.89
C LYS A 29 0.02 -4.66 -3.00
N SER A 30 0.05 -3.37 -2.62
CA SER A 30 -0.12 -2.24 -3.54
C SER A 30 1.17 -1.81 -4.25
N PHE A 31 2.18 -2.67 -4.29
CA PHE A 31 3.47 -2.39 -4.92
C PHE A 31 3.73 -3.37 -6.06
N ASP A 32 4.47 -2.90 -7.06
CA ASP A 32 4.92 -3.69 -8.20
C ASP A 32 6.46 -3.60 -8.36
N PRO A 33 7.07 -4.44 -9.21
CA PRO A 33 8.52 -4.50 -9.37
C PRO A 33 9.20 -3.23 -9.89
N ALA A 34 8.46 -2.26 -10.43
CA ALA A 34 9.04 -1.00 -10.89
C ALA A 34 9.43 -0.06 -9.75
N ALA A 35 8.94 -0.32 -8.53
CA ALA A 35 9.25 0.50 -7.37
C ALA A 35 10.68 0.27 -6.86
N ASN A 36 11.35 1.33 -6.41
CA ASN A 36 12.64 1.18 -5.73
C ASN A 36 12.42 0.50 -4.35
N PRO A 37 12.99 -0.70 -4.10
CA PRO A 37 12.69 -1.46 -2.89
C PRO A 37 13.13 -0.76 -1.61
N TYR A 38 14.19 0.06 -1.67
CA TYR A 38 14.68 0.81 -0.51
C TYR A 38 13.74 1.97 -0.16
N LEU A 39 13.26 2.71 -1.17
CA LEU A 39 12.31 3.79 -0.96
C LEU A 39 10.97 3.25 -0.43
N VAL A 40 10.50 2.13 -0.98
CA VAL A 40 9.28 1.47 -0.50
C VAL A 40 9.42 1.01 0.95
N ALA A 41 10.50 0.28 1.28
CA ALA A 41 10.73 -0.18 2.64
C ALA A 41 10.83 0.99 3.63
N GLY A 42 11.59 2.04 3.28
CA GLY A 42 11.71 3.25 4.10
C GLY A 42 10.37 3.96 4.31
N ALA A 43 9.59 4.16 3.25
CA ALA A 43 8.29 4.81 3.33
C ALA A 43 7.28 4.03 4.20
N ILE A 44 7.26 2.70 4.12
CA ILE A 44 6.40 1.85 4.95
C ILE A 44 6.79 1.96 6.43
N ILE A 45 8.10 1.89 6.72
CA ILE A 45 8.61 2.03 8.09
C ILE A 45 8.25 3.40 8.65
N ALA A 46 8.47 4.47 7.87
CA ALA A 46 8.13 5.83 8.27
C ALA A 46 6.63 6.00 8.54
N ALA A 47 5.76 5.48 7.67
CA ALA A 47 4.32 5.53 7.87
C ALA A 47 3.87 4.75 9.12
N GLY A 48 4.48 3.58 9.37
CA GLY A 48 4.22 2.78 10.57
C GLY A 48 4.61 3.50 11.85
N LEU A 49 5.82 4.06 11.90
CA LEU A 49 6.31 4.84 13.04
C LEU A 49 5.46 6.10 13.25
N GLY A 50 5.17 6.86 12.20
CA GLY A 50 4.33 8.06 12.29
C GLY A 50 2.93 7.77 12.82
N GLY A 51 2.34 6.62 12.46
CA GLY A 51 1.06 6.18 13.02
C GLY A 51 1.15 5.80 14.51
N MET A 52 2.24 5.17 14.93
CA MET A 52 2.50 4.85 16.34
C MET A 52 2.72 6.12 17.18
N ASP A 53 3.53 7.05 16.69
CA ASP A 53 3.84 8.32 17.37
C ASP A 53 2.60 9.20 17.50
N SER A 54 1.71 9.16 16.49
CA SER A 54 0.44 9.88 16.50
C SER A 54 -0.69 9.16 17.26
N GLY A 55 -0.42 7.98 17.84
CA GLY A 55 -1.41 7.20 18.58
C GLY A 55 -2.61 6.75 17.75
N LEU A 56 -2.44 6.53 16.44
CA LEU A 56 -3.53 6.14 15.56
C LEU A 56 -4.06 4.75 15.91
N SER A 57 -5.39 4.60 15.89
CA SER A 57 -6.06 3.32 16.05
C SER A 57 -6.33 2.69 14.69
N LEU A 58 -6.08 1.40 14.56
CA LEU A 58 -6.41 0.66 13.34
C LEU A 58 -7.94 0.59 13.17
N PRO A 59 -8.46 0.81 11.96
CA PRO A 59 -9.86 0.57 11.67
C PRO A 59 -10.20 -0.93 11.80
N PRO A 60 -11.50 -1.28 11.94
CA PRO A 60 -11.93 -2.66 11.87
C PRO A 60 -11.49 -3.33 10.56
N PRO A 61 -11.15 -4.63 10.59
CA PRO A 61 -10.79 -5.35 9.38
C PRO A 61 -11.98 -5.44 8.42
N VAL A 62 -11.71 -5.25 7.13
CA VAL A 62 -12.70 -5.44 6.06
C VAL A 62 -12.85 -6.94 5.80
N ALA A 63 -14.08 -7.44 5.86
CA ALA A 63 -14.41 -8.81 5.50
C ALA A 63 -14.96 -8.86 4.06
N GLY A 64 -14.60 -9.90 3.29
CA GLY A 64 -15.03 -10.04 1.90
C GLY A 64 -14.10 -9.33 0.92
N ASP A 65 -14.61 -9.04 -0.29
CA ASP A 65 -13.86 -8.35 -1.35
C ASP A 65 -14.05 -6.82 -1.21
N PRO A 66 -13.00 -6.06 -0.85
CA PRO A 66 -13.10 -4.61 -0.70
C PRO A 66 -13.51 -3.89 -2.00
N ALA A 67 -13.29 -4.50 -3.17
CA ALA A 67 -13.69 -3.93 -4.45
C ALA A 67 -15.21 -3.92 -4.65
N VAL A 68 -15.94 -4.82 -3.98
CA VAL A 68 -17.40 -4.96 -4.08
C VAL A 68 -18.11 -4.17 -2.99
N GLU A 69 -17.56 -4.17 -1.77
CA GLU A 69 -18.19 -3.51 -0.62
C GLU A 69 -18.26 -1.98 -0.75
N GLY A 70 -17.29 -1.36 -1.43
CA GLY A 70 -17.33 0.06 -1.82
C GLY A 70 -17.24 1.08 -0.68
N ARG A 71 -17.05 0.64 0.57
CA ARG A 71 -17.00 1.52 1.77
C ARG A 71 -15.61 2.08 2.06
N GLU A 72 -14.58 1.47 1.47
CA GLU A 72 -13.18 1.80 1.76
C GLU A 72 -12.66 2.96 0.90
N ARG A 73 -11.78 3.77 1.50
CA ARG A 73 -11.05 4.80 0.75
C ARG A 73 -10.19 4.13 -0.33
N ARG A 74 -10.38 4.55 -1.58
CA ARG A 74 -9.63 4.02 -2.72
C ARG A 74 -8.25 4.68 -2.82
N LEU A 75 -7.27 3.89 -3.25
CA LEU A 75 -5.95 4.40 -3.65
C LEU A 75 -6.07 5.27 -4.91
N PRO A 76 -5.10 6.17 -5.15
CA PRO A 76 -5.03 6.97 -6.36
C PRO A 76 -5.01 6.10 -7.62
N THR A 77 -5.69 6.55 -8.68
CA THR A 77 -5.78 5.83 -9.97
C THR A 77 -4.93 6.47 -11.06
N SER A 78 -4.20 7.54 -10.74
CA SER A 78 -3.30 8.23 -11.66
C SER A 78 -2.00 8.63 -10.94
N LEU A 79 -0.92 8.78 -11.71
CA LEU A 79 0.37 9.23 -11.19
C LEU A 79 0.28 10.64 -10.60
N LEU A 80 -0.48 11.54 -11.22
CA LEU A 80 -0.64 12.92 -10.72
C LEU A 80 -1.34 12.96 -9.37
N THR A 81 -2.44 12.23 -9.21
CA THR A 81 -3.14 12.15 -7.92
C THR A 81 -2.29 11.46 -6.85
N ALA A 82 -1.51 10.44 -7.22
CA ALA A 82 -0.54 9.83 -6.30
C ALA A 82 0.55 10.81 -5.87
N LEU A 83 1.02 11.65 -6.80
CA LEU A 83 2.02 12.69 -6.53
C LEU A 83 1.45 13.78 -5.61
N GLU A 84 0.22 14.24 -5.81
CA GLU A 84 -0.45 15.18 -4.90
C GLU A 84 -0.47 14.65 -3.46
N HIS A 85 -0.89 13.39 -3.27
CA HIS A 85 -0.87 12.76 -1.94
C HIS A 85 0.52 12.57 -1.36
N PHE A 86 1.53 12.33 -2.21
CA PHE A 86 2.93 12.27 -1.77
C PHE A 86 3.41 13.64 -1.29
N GLU A 87 3.14 14.70 -2.06
CA GLU A 87 3.55 16.09 -1.78
C GLU A 87 2.90 16.66 -0.52
N ASP A 88 1.66 16.25 -0.23
CA ASP A 88 0.93 16.61 0.99
C ASP A 88 1.38 15.84 2.24
N SER A 89 2.23 14.82 2.09
CA SER A 89 2.65 13.95 3.20
C SER A 89 3.81 14.54 3.99
N THR A 90 3.52 15.12 5.16
CA THR A 90 4.56 15.56 6.10
C THR A 90 5.42 14.40 6.60
N VAL A 91 4.81 13.23 6.87
CA VAL A 91 5.52 12.03 7.34
C VAL A 91 6.58 11.58 6.33
N LEU A 92 6.24 11.52 5.04
CA LEU A 92 7.20 11.12 4.01
C LEU A 92 8.26 12.20 3.76
N ARG A 93 7.89 13.49 3.85
CA ARG A 93 8.83 14.60 3.74
C ARG A 93 9.89 14.56 4.84
N GLU A 94 9.47 14.38 6.08
CA GLU A 94 10.38 14.26 7.23
C GLU A 94 11.29 13.05 7.11
N ALA A 95 10.75 11.89 6.72
CA ALA A 95 11.51 10.65 6.62
C ALA A 95 12.54 10.65 5.48
N LEU A 96 12.20 11.25 4.33
CA LEU A 96 13.09 11.30 3.16
C LEU A 96 14.08 12.47 3.23
N GLY A 97 13.71 13.54 3.94
CA GLY A 97 14.38 14.83 3.88
C GLY A 97 14.11 15.56 2.56
N ASP A 98 14.16 16.89 2.60
CA ASP A 98 13.79 17.73 1.46
C ASP A 98 14.52 17.38 0.15
N PRO A 99 15.85 17.16 0.10
CA PRO A 99 16.52 16.92 -1.17
C PRO A 99 16.00 15.68 -1.92
N LEU A 100 15.75 14.59 -1.21
CA LEU A 100 15.27 13.34 -1.81
C LEU A 100 13.77 13.42 -2.12
N PHE A 101 13.00 14.00 -1.21
CA PHE A 101 11.56 14.20 -1.41
C PHE A 101 11.29 15.02 -2.67
N GLU A 102 11.94 16.18 -2.81
CA GLU A 102 11.78 17.06 -3.97
C GLU A 102 12.29 16.42 -5.25
N SER A 103 13.38 15.64 -5.19
CA SER A 103 13.88 14.90 -6.36
C SER A 103 12.89 13.86 -6.86
N ILE A 104 12.26 13.09 -5.96
CA ILE A 104 11.23 12.11 -6.32
C ILE A 104 10.04 12.83 -6.96
N ALA A 105 9.55 13.90 -6.32
CA ALA A 105 8.43 14.68 -6.83
C ALA A 105 8.69 15.26 -8.23
N ALA A 106 9.88 15.85 -8.43
CA ALA A 106 10.30 16.40 -9.71
C ALA A 106 10.36 15.34 -10.82
N VAL A 107 10.92 14.16 -10.54
CA VAL A 107 10.99 13.06 -11.52
C VAL A 107 9.59 12.57 -11.89
N ARG A 108 8.69 12.40 -10.92
CA ARG A 108 7.31 11.93 -11.20
C ARG A 108 6.48 12.96 -11.93
N ARG A 109 6.68 14.24 -11.64
CA ARG A 109 6.07 15.34 -12.40
C ARG A 109 6.56 15.35 -13.85
N ALA A 110 7.85 15.18 -14.08
CA ALA A 110 8.42 15.09 -15.43
C ALA A 110 7.90 13.85 -16.20
N GLU A 111 7.77 12.71 -15.52
CA GLU A 111 7.19 11.50 -16.11
C GLU A 111 5.71 11.68 -16.47
N ALA A 112 4.93 12.30 -15.60
CA ALA A 112 3.53 12.62 -15.90
C ALA A 112 3.41 13.54 -17.12
N ALA A 113 4.25 14.57 -17.21
CA ALA A 113 4.28 15.48 -18.37
C ALA A 113 4.72 14.76 -19.66
N LEU A 114 5.70 13.86 -19.58
CA LEU A 114 6.18 13.07 -20.71
C LEU A 114 5.06 12.23 -21.35
N PHE A 115 4.15 11.69 -20.53
CA PHE A 115 3.08 10.79 -20.96
C PHE A 115 1.67 11.42 -20.99
N GLU A 116 1.55 12.75 -20.82
CA GLU A 116 0.26 13.46 -20.71
C GLU A 116 -0.74 13.12 -21.83
N LYS A 117 -0.23 12.94 -23.07
CA LYS A 117 -1.03 12.65 -24.26
C LYS A 117 -0.98 11.20 -24.72
N SER A 118 -0.35 10.33 -23.92
CA SER A 118 -0.21 8.91 -24.24
C SER A 118 -1.37 8.11 -23.67
N SER A 119 -1.86 7.15 -24.45
CA SER A 119 -2.78 6.12 -23.96
C SER A 119 -2.08 5.17 -22.99
N PRO A 120 -2.83 4.47 -22.11
CA PRO A 120 -2.25 3.46 -21.21
C PRO A 120 -1.43 2.37 -21.95
N GLN A 121 -1.86 1.99 -23.15
CA GLN A 121 -1.17 0.99 -23.97
C GLN A 121 0.17 1.51 -24.49
N GLU A 122 0.24 2.78 -24.93
CA GLU A 122 1.49 3.41 -25.36
C GLU A 122 2.47 3.54 -24.20
N ILE A 123 1.99 3.94 -23.02
CA ILE A 123 2.80 4.01 -21.81
C ILE A 123 3.36 2.61 -21.48
N ALA A 124 2.50 1.59 -21.46
CA ALA A 124 2.93 0.22 -21.18
C ALA A 124 3.96 -0.31 -22.18
N VAL A 125 3.84 0.04 -23.47
CA VAL A 125 4.84 -0.29 -24.49
C VAL A 125 6.15 0.45 -24.22
N ALA A 126 6.09 1.74 -23.88
CA ALA A 126 7.26 2.59 -23.63
C ALA A 126 8.05 2.20 -22.36
N THR A 127 7.39 1.60 -21.36
CA THR A 127 8.00 1.24 -20.08
C THR A 127 8.30 -0.25 -19.91
N ARG A 128 7.79 -1.12 -20.81
CA ARG A 128 7.86 -2.60 -20.69
C ARG A 128 9.24 -3.18 -20.35
N ARG A 129 10.33 -2.56 -20.81
CA ARG A 129 11.70 -3.08 -20.67
C ARG A 129 12.56 -2.27 -19.70
N ARG A 130 11.95 -1.38 -18.91
CA ARG A 130 12.66 -0.53 -17.96
C ARG A 130 12.85 -1.20 -16.59
N TYR A 131 12.03 -2.21 -16.28
CA TYR A 131 11.95 -2.87 -14.99
C TYR A 131 11.88 -4.39 -15.20
#